data_AF-A0A348G1I6-F1
#
_entry.id   AF-A0A348G1I6-F1
#
_cell.length_a   1.000
_cell.length_b   1.000
_cell.length_c   1.000
_cell.angle_alpha   90.00
_cell.angle_beta   90.00
_cell.angle_gamma   90.00
#
_symmetry.space_group_name_H-M   'P 1'
#
loop_
_entity.id
_entity.type
_entity.pdbx_description
1 polymer ?
#
loop_
_entity_poly.entity_id
_entity_poly.type
_entity_poly.pdbx_seq_one_letter_code
_entity_poly.pdbx_strand_id
1 'polypeptide(L)'
;MPAFSRVIGIDYSGAETPNAGLKGLRVYLAEGDLPPREVSLGEVSPPSSPRKYWTRKGVAEWLVKRLGEDVPTLVGIDHGFSFPLPYFEAHGLAHDWPTFLDDFQRHWPTDEDHTYVDFVRDGTAGNGAARIGNARWRRLTEQRAGGAKSVFHFDVPGSVAKSTHAGIPWLRFIRQRLGAHVHFWPFDGWDIPAGRSAIAEVYPALWSRDFANEGRTGDQHDAFSIAAWLSRANRDGSLAAFLSPDLSPSERTQAEVEGWILGVQGSTPSLSRAGPQRPKASTVATRPTLNASDSGSTKVCPECGHVFRGGTWGGIDAHWKAVHGQIMPYEVAWPIIKAGGKPSAK
;
A
#
# COMPACT_ATOMS: atom_id res chain seq x y z
N MET A 1 28.46 15.84 1.24
CA MET A 1 27.52 16.06 2.36
C MET A 1 26.19 15.45 1.99
N PRO A 2 25.45 14.84 2.93
CA PRO A 2 24.12 14.30 2.64
C PRO A 2 23.19 15.39 2.12
N ALA A 3 22.31 15.04 1.17
CA ALA A 3 21.36 15.97 0.56
C ALA A 3 20.22 16.35 1.51
N PHE A 4 19.85 15.42 2.40
CA PHE A 4 18.81 15.60 3.41
C PHE A 4 19.40 15.54 4.81
N SER A 5 18.96 16.42 5.71
CA SER A 5 19.36 16.40 7.12
C SER A 5 18.51 15.43 7.95
N ARG A 6 17.31 15.13 7.45
CA ARG A 6 16.31 14.32 8.12
C ARG A 6 15.70 13.31 7.16
N VAL A 7 15.47 12.08 7.64
CA VAL A 7 14.82 11.01 6.89
C VAL A 7 13.68 10.43 7.69
N ILE A 8 12.52 10.24 7.06
CA ILE A 8 11.33 9.66 7.67
C ILE A 8 10.92 8.43 6.85
N GLY A 9 10.72 7.30 7.52
CA GLY A 9 10.16 6.09 6.93
C GLY A 9 8.78 5.80 7.50
N ILE A 10 7.83 5.52 6.62
CA ILE A 10 6.43 5.30 6.99
C ILE A 10 5.94 3.99 6.39
N ASP A 11 5.58 3.05 7.26
CA ASP A 11 4.72 1.94 6.88
C ASP A 11 3.27 2.41 7.02
N TYR A 12 2.53 2.41 5.90
CA TYR A 12 1.26 3.12 5.79
C TYR A 12 0.08 2.15 5.80
N SER A 13 -0.88 2.40 6.71
CA SER A 13 -2.06 1.55 6.86
C SER A 13 -3.31 2.15 6.23
N GLY A 14 -3.94 1.38 5.34
CA GLY A 14 -5.27 1.66 4.80
C GLY A 14 -6.44 1.11 5.63
N ALA A 15 -6.17 0.63 6.85
CA ALA A 15 -7.22 0.10 7.73
C ALA A 15 -8.06 1.22 8.33
N GLU A 16 -9.34 0.95 8.55
CA GLU A 16 -10.28 1.84 9.25
C GLU A 16 -10.44 3.26 8.68
N THR A 17 -11.04 4.18 9.45
CA THR A 17 -11.21 5.60 9.07
C THR A 17 -9.90 6.39 9.22
N PRO A 18 -9.76 7.57 8.59
CA PRO A 18 -8.56 8.39 8.75
C PRO A 18 -8.31 8.91 10.17
N ASN A 19 -9.31 8.88 11.05
CA ASN A 19 -9.23 9.32 12.45
C ASN A 19 -8.99 8.19 13.46
N ALA A 20 -9.04 6.93 13.01
CA ALA A 20 -8.77 5.78 13.85
C ALA A 20 -7.26 5.67 14.17
N GLY A 21 -6.94 5.23 15.39
CA GLY A 21 -5.56 4.93 15.79
C GLY A 21 -5.13 3.57 15.28
N LEU A 22 -4.19 3.52 14.34
CA LEU A 22 -3.87 2.32 13.57
C LEU A 22 -2.59 1.64 14.08
N LYS A 23 -2.72 0.38 14.50
CA LYS A 23 -1.56 -0.43 14.87
C LYS A 23 -0.59 -0.66 13.70
N GLY A 24 -1.08 -0.72 12.47
CA GLY A 24 -0.21 -0.89 11.30
C GLY A 24 0.30 0.42 10.71
N LEU A 25 0.05 1.58 11.33
CA LEU A 25 0.63 2.84 10.88
C LEU A 25 1.83 3.17 11.78
N ARG A 26 3.02 3.15 11.18
CA ARG A 26 4.29 3.29 11.90
C ARG A 26 5.16 4.35 11.23
N VAL A 27 5.82 5.15 12.05
CA VAL A 27 6.64 6.28 11.61
C VAL A 27 7.99 6.18 12.30
N TYR A 28 9.05 6.12 11.52
CA TYR A 28 10.43 6.13 12.01
C TYR A 28 11.17 7.34 11.47
N LEU A 29 12.04 7.90 12.29
CA LEU A 29 12.81 9.11 12.02
C LEU A 29 14.30 8.82 12.21
N ALA A 30 15.11 9.23 11.24
CA ALA A 30 16.57 9.25 11.33
C ALA A 30 17.09 10.67 11.10
N GLU A 31 17.99 11.11 11.99
CA GLU A 31 18.63 12.43 11.96
C GLU A 31 20.14 12.24 12.18
N GLY A 32 20.95 12.80 11.30
CA GLY A 32 22.40 12.62 11.32
C GLY A 32 22.82 11.14 11.24
N ASP A 33 23.71 10.73 12.15
CA ASP A 33 24.27 9.37 12.19
C ASP A 33 23.55 8.41 13.13
N LEU A 34 22.48 8.87 13.79
CA LEU A 34 21.74 8.05 14.75
C LEU A 34 20.91 6.99 14.02
N PRO A 35 20.76 5.78 14.61
CA PRO A 35 19.82 4.78 14.12
C PRO A 35 18.38 5.34 14.09
N PRO A 36 17.54 4.90 13.13
CA PRO A 36 16.15 5.33 13.11
C PRO A 36 15.43 4.98 14.40
N ARG A 37 14.65 5.91 14.92
CA ARG A 37 13.81 5.74 16.11
C ARG A 37 12.35 5.87 15.75
N GLU A 38 11.49 5.12 16.44
CA GLU A 38 10.04 5.25 16.27
C GLU A 38 9.57 6.60 16.82
N VAL A 39 8.75 7.32 16.05
CA VAL A 39 8.13 8.56 16.49
C VAL A 39 6.80 8.22 17.16
N SER A 40 6.74 8.42 18.48
CA SER A 40 5.54 8.16 19.27
C SER A 40 4.65 9.40 19.35
N LEU A 41 3.31 9.22 19.37
CA LEU A 41 2.36 10.35 19.46
C LEU A 41 2.55 11.23 20.69
N GLY A 42 3.03 10.67 21.81
CA GLY A 42 3.32 11.44 23.03
C GLY A 42 4.46 12.46 22.87
N GLU A 43 5.33 12.31 21.87
CA GLU A 43 6.42 13.25 21.58
C GLU A 43 5.97 14.45 20.72
N VAL A 44 4.83 14.31 20.04
CA VAL A 44 4.36 15.25 19.00
C VAL A 44 2.96 15.82 19.27
N SER A 45 2.21 15.24 20.20
CA SER A 45 0.91 15.73 20.67
C SER A 45 1.00 16.27 22.10
N PRO A 46 0.05 17.12 22.54
CA PRO A 46 -0.01 17.55 23.94
C PRO A 46 -0.06 16.33 24.89
N PRO A 47 0.51 16.45 26.11
CA PRO A 47 0.63 15.34 27.08
C PRO A 47 -0.68 14.62 27.44
N SER A 48 -1.84 15.20 27.12
CA SER A 48 -3.16 14.71 27.47
C SER A 48 -3.84 13.85 26.39
N SER A 49 -3.22 13.58 25.24
CA SER A 49 -3.82 12.71 24.22
C SER A 49 -3.73 11.24 24.66
N PRO A 50 -4.84 10.52 24.88
CA PRO A 50 -4.83 9.12 25.29
C PRO A 50 -4.47 8.17 24.13
N ARG A 51 -4.16 8.68 22.93
CA ARG A 51 -3.97 7.87 21.72
C ARG A 51 -2.58 7.27 21.67
N LYS A 52 -2.54 5.94 21.72
CA LYS A 52 -1.30 5.15 21.57
C LYS A 52 -0.77 5.08 20.14
N TYR A 53 -1.64 5.12 19.13
CA TYR A 53 -1.28 4.87 17.73
C TYR A 53 -1.65 6.02 16.81
N TRP A 54 -0.83 6.21 15.78
CA TRP A 54 -1.03 7.21 14.73
C TRP A 54 -2.37 7.05 14.02
N THR A 55 -2.94 8.18 13.62
CA THR A 55 -4.05 8.24 12.65
C THR A 55 -3.51 8.74 11.32
N ARG A 56 -4.16 8.41 10.19
CA ARG A 56 -3.71 8.92 8.87
C ARG A 56 -3.75 10.45 8.82
N LYS A 57 -4.82 11.05 9.34
CA LYS A 57 -4.93 12.51 9.48
C LYS A 57 -3.80 13.11 10.32
N GLY A 58 -3.49 12.47 11.45
CA GLY A 58 -2.42 12.91 12.34
C GLY A 58 -1.03 12.83 11.67
N VAL A 59 -0.75 11.77 10.91
CA VAL A 59 0.49 11.65 10.13
C VAL A 59 0.56 12.75 9.07
N ALA A 60 -0.50 13.00 8.32
CA ALA A 60 -0.51 14.02 7.28
C ALA A 60 -0.32 15.45 7.85
N GLU A 61 -1.02 15.79 8.93
CA GLU A 61 -0.86 17.08 9.61
C GLU A 61 0.55 17.25 10.21
N TRP A 62 1.10 16.17 10.76
CA TRP A 62 2.48 16.16 11.26
C TRP A 62 3.50 16.34 10.14
N LEU A 63 3.32 15.64 9.00
CA LEU A 63 4.17 15.80 7.82
C LEU A 63 4.10 17.23 7.28
N VAL A 64 2.92 17.87 7.21
CA VAL A 64 2.82 19.28 6.80
C VAL A 64 3.65 20.18 7.70
N LYS A 65 3.61 19.98 9.02
CA LYS A 65 4.43 20.77 9.96
C LYS A 65 5.92 20.53 9.75
N ARG A 66 6.34 19.26 9.65
CA ARG A 66 7.76 18.89 9.48
C ARG A 66 8.33 19.38 8.15
N LEU A 67 7.60 19.18 7.06
CA LEU A 67 8.06 19.53 5.72
C LEU A 67 7.95 21.04 5.42
N GLY A 68 7.24 21.80 6.26
CA GLY A 68 7.23 23.26 6.23
C GLY A 68 8.40 23.93 6.97
N GLU A 69 9.25 23.15 7.66
CA GLU A 69 10.47 23.66 8.29
C GLU A 69 11.58 23.86 7.26
N ASP A 70 12.54 24.73 7.57
CA ASP A 70 13.78 24.89 6.80
C ASP A 70 14.79 23.77 7.12
N VAL A 71 14.34 22.52 7.04
CA VAL A 71 15.11 21.31 7.27
C VAL A 71 14.85 20.35 6.12
N PRO A 72 15.82 20.18 5.19
CA PRO A 72 15.68 19.27 4.06
C PRO A 72 15.39 17.85 4.56
N THR A 73 14.17 17.38 4.25
CA THR A 73 13.64 16.12 4.78
C THR A 73 13.25 15.19 3.63
N LEU A 74 13.71 13.95 3.66
CA LEU A 74 13.25 12.90 2.75
C LEU A 74 12.25 11.98 3.46
N VAL A 75 11.09 11.78 2.86
CA VAL A 75 10.04 10.89 3.38
C VAL A 75 9.82 9.74 2.40
N GLY A 76 9.98 8.50 2.88
CA GLY A 76 9.55 7.30 2.16
C GLY A 76 8.23 6.79 2.74
N ILE A 77 7.23 6.55 1.88
CA ILE A 77 5.93 6.02 2.30
C ILE A 77 5.60 4.72 1.55
N ASP A 78 5.22 3.67 2.29
CA ASP A 78 4.83 2.35 1.73
C ASP A 78 3.37 2.34 1.23
N HIS A 79 3.12 3.04 0.13
CA HIS A 79 1.95 2.84 -0.72
C HIS A 79 2.14 3.46 -2.11
N GLY A 80 1.30 3.09 -3.07
CA GLY A 80 1.32 3.66 -4.42
C GLY A 80 0.95 5.15 -4.45
N PHE A 81 1.63 5.95 -5.27
CA PHE A 81 1.32 7.37 -5.44
C PHE A 81 0.46 7.67 -6.68
N SER A 82 0.38 6.72 -7.62
CA SER A 82 -0.44 6.79 -8.83
C SER A 82 -0.79 5.38 -9.30
N PHE A 83 -1.53 5.29 -10.40
CA PHE A 83 -2.11 4.08 -10.96
C PHE A 83 -1.47 3.68 -12.30
N PRO A 84 -1.64 2.43 -12.75
CA PRO A 84 -1.10 1.96 -14.04
C PRO A 84 -1.79 2.65 -15.22
N LEU A 85 -1.06 2.85 -16.33
CA LEU A 85 -1.52 3.53 -17.52
C LEU A 85 -2.87 3.01 -18.09
N PRO A 86 -3.15 1.68 -18.10
CA PRO A 86 -4.46 1.17 -18.50
C PRO A 86 -5.65 1.72 -17.68
N TYR A 87 -5.43 2.16 -16.44
CA TYR A 87 -6.45 2.84 -15.66
C TYR A 87 -6.79 4.21 -16.24
N PHE A 88 -5.76 5.00 -16.59
CA PHE A 88 -5.93 6.33 -17.18
C PHE A 88 -6.65 6.22 -18.53
N GLU A 89 -6.23 5.26 -19.37
CA GLU A 89 -6.85 5.00 -20.67
C GLU A 89 -8.31 4.56 -20.55
N ALA A 90 -8.60 3.62 -19.64
CA ALA A 90 -9.96 3.10 -19.46
C ALA A 90 -10.96 4.15 -18.97
N HIS A 91 -10.49 5.15 -18.23
CA HIS A 91 -11.32 6.22 -17.65
C HIS A 91 -11.19 7.56 -18.36
N GLY A 92 -10.40 7.64 -19.45
CA GLY A 92 -10.18 8.87 -20.22
C GLY A 92 -9.54 9.99 -19.40
N LEU A 93 -8.67 9.65 -18.45
CA LEU A 93 -8.02 10.62 -17.57
C LEU A 93 -6.81 11.25 -18.24
N ALA A 94 -6.56 12.53 -17.91
CA ALA A 94 -5.33 13.19 -18.30
C ALA A 94 -4.12 12.51 -17.62
N HIS A 95 -3.01 12.45 -18.35
CA HIS A 95 -1.71 11.96 -17.85
C HIS A 95 -1.00 13.05 -17.01
N ASP A 96 -1.74 13.65 -16.08
CA ASP A 96 -1.29 14.75 -15.22
C ASP A 96 -1.56 14.38 -13.76
N TRP A 97 -0.50 14.32 -12.96
CA TRP A 97 -0.59 13.81 -11.59
C TRP A 97 -1.44 14.69 -10.66
N PRO A 98 -1.31 16.04 -10.64
CA PRO A 98 -2.23 16.90 -9.88
C PRO A 98 -3.70 16.68 -10.24
N THR A 99 -4.04 16.61 -11.53
CA THR A 99 -5.41 16.34 -12.00
C THR A 99 -5.88 14.96 -11.56
N PHE A 100 -5.01 13.95 -11.61
CA PHE A 100 -5.30 12.61 -11.09
C PHE A 100 -5.61 12.63 -9.60
N LEU A 101 -4.86 13.36 -8.78
CA LEU A 101 -5.13 13.46 -7.35
C LEU A 101 -6.51 14.06 -7.06
N ASP A 102 -6.87 15.13 -7.76
CA ASP A 102 -8.19 15.78 -7.64
C ASP A 102 -9.32 14.84 -8.10
N ASP A 103 -9.16 14.17 -9.24
CA ASP A 103 -10.14 13.21 -9.75
C ASP A 103 -10.27 12.00 -8.80
N PHE A 104 -9.15 11.47 -8.30
CA PHE A 104 -9.16 10.34 -7.39
C PHE A 104 -9.89 10.69 -6.10
N GLN A 105 -9.54 11.80 -5.44
CA GLN A 105 -10.17 12.21 -4.17
C GLN A 105 -11.68 12.44 -4.32
N ARG A 106 -12.13 12.98 -5.47
CA ARG A 106 -13.56 13.15 -5.77
C ARG A 106 -14.34 11.84 -5.77
N HIS A 107 -13.72 10.74 -6.19
CA HIS A 107 -14.38 9.43 -6.27
C HIS A 107 -14.08 8.54 -5.06
N TRP A 108 -12.92 8.72 -4.45
CA TRP A 108 -12.41 8.00 -3.28
C TRP A 108 -12.06 8.98 -2.15
N PRO A 109 -13.07 9.58 -1.48
CA PRO A 109 -12.87 10.61 -0.45
C PRO A 109 -12.48 9.98 0.90
N THR A 110 -11.44 9.14 0.92
CA THR A 110 -11.00 8.39 2.12
C THR A 110 -10.23 9.23 3.13
N ASP A 111 -10.09 10.54 2.86
CA ASP A 111 -9.67 11.56 3.79
C ASP A 111 -10.82 12.11 4.65
N GLU A 112 -12.08 11.81 4.31
CA GLU A 112 -13.25 12.20 5.11
C GLU A 112 -13.39 11.38 6.40
N ASP A 113 -13.91 12.03 7.45
CA ASP A 113 -13.80 11.56 8.84
C ASP A 113 -14.38 10.15 9.11
N HIS A 114 -15.34 9.70 8.29
CA HIS A 114 -16.07 8.44 8.47
C HIS A 114 -15.93 7.47 7.28
N THR A 115 -15.00 7.73 6.36
CA THR A 115 -14.91 6.98 5.11
C THR A 115 -13.83 5.90 5.17
N TYR A 116 -14.25 4.64 5.02
CA TYR A 116 -13.37 3.47 4.85
C TYR A 116 -13.11 3.23 3.37
N VAL A 117 -11.96 2.65 3.03
CA VAL A 117 -11.70 2.14 1.68
C VAL A 117 -12.80 1.16 1.24
N ASP A 118 -13.21 0.27 2.13
CA ASP A 118 -14.24 -0.73 1.82
C ASP A 118 -15.63 -0.11 1.60
N PHE A 119 -15.96 0.99 2.29
CA PHE A 119 -17.23 1.70 2.06
C PHE A 119 -17.30 2.29 0.65
N VAL A 120 -16.17 2.82 0.14
CA VAL A 120 -16.10 3.31 -1.23
C VAL A 120 -16.17 2.17 -2.25
N ARG A 121 -15.52 1.03 -1.96
CA ARG A 121 -15.57 -0.17 -2.80
C ARG A 121 -16.97 -0.76 -2.90
N ASP A 122 -17.68 -0.80 -1.78
CA ASP A 122 -19.03 -1.38 -1.68
C ASP A 122 -20.12 -0.40 -2.14
N GLY A 123 -19.75 0.85 -2.45
CA GLY A 123 -20.65 1.88 -2.96
C GLY A 123 -21.52 2.54 -1.89
N THR A 124 -21.15 2.43 -0.61
CA THR A 124 -21.87 3.05 0.51
C THR A 124 -21.35 4.47 0.83
N ALA A 125 -20.19 4.85 0.29
CA ALA A 125 -19.63 6.19 0.34
C ALA A 125 -18.90 6.53 -0.96
N GLY A 126 -18.72 7.82 -1.26
CA GLY A 126 -18.01 8.27 -2.46
C GLY A 126 -18.64 7.78 -3.78
N ASN A 127 -17.82 7.62 -4.81
CA ASN A 127 -18.23 7.16 -6.14
C ASN A 127 -17.16 6.24 -6.75
N GLY A 128 -16.66 5.29 -5.96
CA GLY A 128 -15.57 4.38 -6.38
C GLY A 128 -15.92 3.54 -7.60
N ALA A 129 -17.20 3.22 -7.82
CA ALA A 129 -17.69 2.45 -8.96
C ALA A 129 -17.37 3.11 -10.31
N ALA A 130 -17.37 4.45 -10.39
CA ALA A 130 -16.99 5.18 -11.59
C ALA A 130 -15.46 5.19 -11.86
N ARG A 131 -14.67 4.66 -10.91
CA ARG A 131 -13.21 4.67 -10.90
C ARG A 131 -12.65 3.31 -10.49
N ILE A 132 -13.28 2.24 -10.96
CA ILE A 132 -12.85 0.86 -10.68
C ILE A 132 -11.60 0.50 -11.48
N GLY A 133 -10.68 -0.23 -10.87
CA GLY A 133 -9.50 -0.79 -11.53
C GLY A 133 -9.59 -2.30 -11.73
N ASN A 134 -8.52 -2.86 -12.30
CA ASN A 134 -8.37 -4.29 -12.50
C ASN A 134 -7.17 -4.81 -11.71
N ALA A 135 -7.36 -5.86 -10.90
CA ALA A 135 -6.29 -6.47 -10.09
C ALA A 135 -5.11 -7.02 -10.91
N ARG A 136 -5.25 -7.15 -12.24
CA ARG A 136 -4.18 -7.54 -13.17
C ARG A 136 -3.39 -6.36 -13.72
N TRP A 137 -3.90 -5.14 -13.62
CA TRP A 137 -3.17 -3.95 -14.07
C TRP A 137 -2.06 -3.63 -13.08
N ARG A 138 -0.82 -3.67 -13.55
CA ARG A 138 0.37 -3.37 -12.74
C ARG A 138 1.15 -2.26 -13.39
N ARG A 139 1.65 -1.34 -12.59
CA ARG A 139 2.57 -0.29 -13.04
C ARG A 139 3.88 -0.90 -13.49
N LEU A 140 4.62 -0.23 -14.38
CA LEU A 140 5.94 -0.67 -14.82
C LEU A 140 6.87 -0.92 -13.63
N THR A 141 6.85 -0.03 -12.63
CA THR A 141 7.65 -0.16 -11.41
C THR A 141 7.28 -1.41 -10.60
N GLU A 142 5.98 -1.74 -10.51
CA GLU A 142 5.52 -2.93 -9.79
C GLU A 142 5.98 -4.21 -10.50
N GLN A 143 5.88 -4.24 -11.84
CA GLN A 143 6.32 -5.38 -12.65
C GLN A 143 7.80 -5.70 -12.40
N ARG A 144 8.63 -4.68 -12.19
CA ARG A 144 10.07 -4.81 -11.94
C ARG A 144 10.46 -5.05 -10.49
N ALA A 145 9.65 -4.60 -9.53
CA ALA A 145 9.89 -4.82 -8.11
C ALA A 145 9.78 -6.30 -7.67
N GLY A 146 9.42 -7.22 -8.58
CA GLY A 146 9.40 -8.67 -8.38
C GLY A 146 8.25 -9.19 -7.50
N GLY A 147 8.01 -8.56 -6.35
CA GLY A 147 6.97 -8.92 -5.37
C GLY A 147 5.79 -7.94 -5.27
N ALA A 148 5.95 -6.70 -5.75
CA ALA A 148 4.93 -5.67 -5.63
C ALA A 148 3.64 -6.05 -6.38
N LYS A 149 2.50 -6.00 -5.69
CA LYS A 149 1.19 -6.31 -6.26
C LYS A 149 0.58 -5.07 -6.92
N SER A 150 -0.42 -5.31 -7.77
CA SER A 150 -1.28 -4.24 -8.28
C SER A 150 -1.93 -3.48 -7.12
N VAL A 151 -2.01 -2.15 -7.25
CA VAL A 151 -2.80 -1.26 -6.38
C VAL A 151 -4.30 -1.63 -6.33
N PHE A 152 -4.79 -2.48 -7.23
CA PHE A 152 -6.18 -2.97 -7.26
C PHE A 152 -6.34 -4.40 -6.72
N HIS A 153 -5.26 -5.04 -6.24
CA HIS A 153 -5.31 -6.39 -5.71
C HIS A 153 -5.64 -6.39 -4.21
N PHE A 154 -6.89 -6.07 -3.86
CA PHE A 154 -7.33 -5.99 -2.48
C PHE A 154 -7.36 -7.34 -1.74
N ASP A 155 -7.33 -7.28 -0.41
CA ASP A 155 -7.64 -8.39 0.51
C ASP A 155 -6.76 -9.65 0.35
N VAL A 156 -5.50 -9.47 -0.09
CA VAL A 156 -4.48 -10.52 -0.13
C VAL A 156 -3.23 -10.14 0.68
N PRO A 157 -2.50 -11.11 1.26
CA PRO A 157 -1.29 -10.84 2.03
C PRO A 157 -0.24 -10.07 1.20
N GLY A 158 0.36 -9.05 1.81
CA GLY A 158 1.38 -8.21 1.17
C GLY A 158 0.85 -7.29 0.06
N SER A 159 -0.45 -6.99 0.07
CA SER A 159 -1.04 -5.98 -0.82
C SER A 159 -1.08 -4.61 -0.16
N VAL A 160 -0.68 -3.60 -0.94
CA VAL A 160 -0.78 -2.17 -0.60
C VAL A 160 -2.04 -1.51 -1.17
N ALA A 161 -3.01 -2.29 -1.68
CA ALA A 161 -4.19 -1.73 -2.33
C ALA A 161 -4.99 -0.80 -1.40
N LYS A 162 -5.26 -1.24 -0.16
CA LYS A 162 -5.96 -0.41 0.83
C LYS A 162 -5.13 0.80 1.26
N SER A 163 -3.82 0.64 1.51
CA SER A 163 -2.96 1.75 1.91
C SER A 163 -2.85 2.80 0.81
N THR A 164 -2.75 2.37 -0.45
CA THR A 164 -2.75 3.24 -1.63
C THR A 164 -4.04 4.05 -1.73
N HIS A 165 -5.19 3.37 -1.71
CA HIS A 165 -6.48 4.05 -1.86
C HIS A 165 -6.78 4.96 -0.67
N ALA A 166 -6.33 4.61 0.53
CA ALA A 166 -6.44 5.47 1.71
C ALA A 166 -5.44 6.64 1.73
N GLY A 167 -4.28 6.49 1.08
CA GLY A 167 -3.14 7.41 1.17
C GLY A 167 -3.12 8.50 0.11
N ILE A 168 -3.60 8.23 -1.12
CA ILE A 168 -3.59 9.21 -2.22
C ILE A 168 -4.29 10.53 -1.85
N PRO A 169 -5.48 10.55 -1.20
CA PRO A 169 -6.10 11.79 -0.75
C PRO A 169 -5.25 12.59 0.26
N TRP A 170 -4.41 11.92 1.04
CA TRP A 170 -3.48 12.60 1.96
C TRP A 170 -2.26 13.17 1.24
N LEU A 171 -1.78 12.54 0.15
CA LEU A 171 -0.76 13.16 -0.71
C LEU A 171 -1.29 14.47 -1.31
N ARG A 172 -2.54 14.46 -1.79
CA ARG A 172 -3.25 15.65 -2.27
C ARG A 172 -3.33 16.72 -1.19
N PHE A 173 -3.75 16.37 0.03
CA PHE A 173 -3.80 17.28 1.17
C PHE A 173 -2.45 17.95 1.45
N ILE A 174 -1.36 17.15 1.51
CA ILE A 174 -0.01 17.67 1.76
C ILE A 174 0.42 18.61 0.63
N ARG A 175 0.19 18.22 -0.63
CA ARG A 175 0.51 19.05 -1.81
C ARG A 175 -0.21 20.39 -1.78
N GLN A 176 -1.49 20.41 -1.45
CA GLN A 176 -2.27 21.66 -1.37
C GLN A 176 -1.78 22.60 -0.27
N ARG A 177 -1.25 22.06 0.82
CA ARG A 177 -0.77 22.84 1.97
C ARG A 177 0.64 23.38 1.78
N LEU A 178 1.52 22.63 1.12
CA LEU A 178 2.93 22.97 0.99
C LEU A 178 3.30 23.49 -0.41
N GLY A 179 2.54 23.14 -1.44
CA GLY A 179 2.84 23.52 -2.82
C GLY A 179 4.29 23.20 -3.19
N ALA A 180 5.00 24.19 -3.73
CA ALA A 180 6.38 24.06 -4.18
C ALA A 180 7.42 23.90 -3.04
N HIS A 181 7.03 23.97 -1.76
CA HIS A 181 7.95 23.72 -0.64
C HIS A 181 8.37 22.25 -0.51
N VAL A 182 7.59 21.32 -1.07
CA VAL A 182 7.89 19.89 -1.05
C VAL A 182 7.91 19.34 -2.48
N HIS A 183 8.82 18.41 -2.74
CA HIS A 183 8.96 17.72 -4.02
C HIS A 183 8.37 16.32 -3.94
N PHE A 184 7.33 16.02 -4.72
CA PHE A 184 6.81 14.66 -4.87
C PHE A 184 7.54 13.96 -6.01
N TRP A 185 8.50 13.11 -5.65
CA TRP A 185 9.29 12.39 -6.65
C TRP A 185 8.51 11.15 -7.15
N PRO A 186 8.51 10.85 -8.47
CA PRO A 186 9.12 11.61 -9.57
C PRO A 186 8.20 12.65 -10.24
N PHE A 187 6.97 12.84 -9.76
CA PHE A 187 5.93 13.66 -10.42
C PHE A 187 6.26 15.15 -10.55
N ASP A 188 7.00 15.72 -9.60
CA ASP A 188 7.48 17.12 -9.68
C ASP A 188 8.82 17.24 -10.44
N GLY A 189 9.31 16.13 -11.01
CA GLY A 189 10.58 16.00 -11.69
C GLY A 189 11.47 14.92 -11.09
N TRP A 190 12.39 14.39 -11.89
CA TRP A 190 13.34 13.36 -11.48
C TRP A 190 14.46 13.91 -10.59
N ASP A 191 14.85 15.16 -10.80
CA ASP A 191 15.85 15.86 -10.03
C ASP A 191 15.19 16.64 -8.89
N ILE A 192 15.50 16.26 -7.65
CA ILE A 192 15.04 16.99 -6.47
C ILE A 192 15.92 18.24 -6.29
N PRO A 193 15.35 19.45 -6.25
CA PRO A 193 16.13 20.67 -6.03
C PRO A 193 16.90 20.62 -4.70
N ALA A 194 18.15 21.09 -4.71
CA ALA A 194 18.98 21.13 -3.51
C ALA A 194 18.30 21.90 -2.36
N GLY A 195 18.36 21.34 -1.16
CA GLY A 195 17.72 21.91 0.03
C GLY A 195 16.20 21.73 0.10
N ARG A 196 15.55 21.16 -0.92
CA ARG A 196 14.11 20.90 -0.90
C ARG A 196 13.79 19.59 -0.21
N SER A 197 12.77 19.59 0.64
CA SER A 197 12.21 18.36 1.19
C SER A 197 11.49 17.56 0.10
N ALA A 198 11.51 16.24 0.19
CA ALA A 198 10.91 15.36 -0.80
C ALA A 198 10.11 14.22 -0.17
N ILE A 199 9.09 13.78 -0.90
CA ILE A 199 8.30 12.59 -0.59
C ILE A 199 8.43 11.63 -1.77
N ALA A 200 8.75 10.37 -1.49
CA ALA A 200 8.89 9.31 -2.47
C ALA A 200 8.09 8.06 -2.07
N GLU A 201 7.55 7.39 -3.07
CA GLU A 201 7.02 6.04 -2.93
C GLU A 201 8.17 5.07 -2.69
N VAL A 202 8.01 4.18 -1.71
CA VAL A 202 8.99 3.13 -1.38
C VAL A 202 8.30 1.80 -1.20
N TYR A 203 9.08 0.71 -1.26
CA TYR A 203 8.59 -0.64 -1.02
C TYR A 203 9.56 -1.37 -0.09
N PRO A 204 9.24 -1.52 1.22
CA PRO A 204 10.18 -1.97 2.24
C PRO A 204 10.74 -3.37 1.96
N ALA A 205 9.98 -4.24 1.28
CA ALA A 205 10.42 -5.58 0.92
C ALA A 205 11.68 -5.61 0.02
N LEU A 206 12.06 -4.49 -0.61
CA LEU A 206 13.33 -4.37 -1.33
C LEU A 206 14.54 -4.45 -0.41
N TRP A 207 14.41 -4.04 0.86
CA TRP A 207 15.55 -3.82 1.77
C TRP A 207 15.36 -4.39 3.16
N SER A 208 14.13 -4.73 3.57
CA SER A 208 13.82 -5.08 4.97
C SER A 208 14.56 -6.33 5.47
N ARG A 209 14.97 -7.21 4.55
CA ARG A 209 15.77 -8.40 4.86
C ARG A 209 17.23 -8.10 5.21
N ASP A 210 17.72 -6.91 4.86
CA ASP A 210 19.09 -6.49 5.13
C ASP A 210 19.28 -5.95 6.56
N PHE A 211 18.18 -5.76 7.29
CA PHE A 211 18.18 -5.23 8.64
C PHE A 211 17.75 -6.32 9.64
N ALA A 212 18.44 -6.38 10.78
CA ALA A 212 18.01 -7.20 11.90
C ALA A 212 16.62 -6.74 12.40
N ASN A 213 15.75 -7.67 12.79
CA ASN A 213 14.40 -7.32 13.25
C ASN A 213 14.38 -6.77 14.69
N GLU A 214 15.29 -7.22 15.56
CA GLU A 214 15.45 -6.73 16.95
C GLU A 214 14.14 -6.65 17.77
N GLY A 215 13.19 -7.56 17.51
CA GLY A 215 11.92 -7.63 18.23
C GLY A 215 10.84 -6.68 17.73
N ARG A 216 11.07 -5.96 16.62
CA ARG A 216 10.05 -5.13 15.96
C ARG A 216 8.91 -5.98 15.40
N THR A 217 7.67 -5.49 15.47
CA THR A 217 6.57 -6.05 14.67
C THR A 217 6.85 -5.88 13.18
N GLY A 218 6.12 -6.59 12.31
CA GLY A 218 6.25 -6.44 10.85
C GLY A 218 6.16 -4.98 10.41
N ASP A 219 5.07 -4.31 10.78
CA ASP A 219 4.82 -2.90 10.47
C ASP A 219 5.91 -1.95 11.00
N GLN A 220 6.44 -2.21 12.21
CA GLN A 220 7.56 -1.44 12.77
C GLN A 220 8.85 -1.68 11.98
N HIS A 221 9.09 -2.93 11.60
CA HIS A 221 10.29 -3.33 10.86
C HIS A 221 10.31 -2.74 9.46
N ASP A 222 9.16 -2.67 8.79
CA ASP A 222 9.04 -2.06 7.47
C ASP A 222 9.28 -0.54 7.53
N ALA A 223 8.63 0.18 8.46
CA ALA A 223 8.88 1.61 8.66
C ALA A 223 10.34 1.91 9.04
N PHE A 224 10.92 1.10 9.95
CA PHE A 224 12.33 1.20 10.33
C PHE A 224 13.25 0.99 9.14
N SER A 225 13.01 -0.06 8.34
CA SER A 225 13.86 -0.42 7.20
C SER A 225 13.87 0.66 6.14
N ILE A 226 12.73 1.32 5.89
CA ILE A 226 12.63 2.49 5.02
C ILE A 226 13.55 3.61 5.53
N ALA A 227 13.39 4.01 6.79
CA ALA A 227 14.17 5.10 7.37
C ALA A 227 15.67 4.77 7.40
N ALA A 228 16.03 3.53 7.74
CA ALA A 228 17.40 3.05 7.82
C ALA A 228 18.08 3.06 6.44
N TRP A 229 17.41 2.51 5.43
CA TRP A 229 17.96 2.42 4.09
C TRP A 229 18.10 3.80 3.45
N LEU A 230 17.07 4.64 3.52
CA LEU A 230 17.11 6.00 2.97
C LEU A 230 18.18 6.86 3.65
N SER A 231 18.32 6.76 4.98
CA SER A 231 19.38 7.45 5.72
C SER A 231 20.78 6.97 5.31
N ARG A 232 20.98 5.65 5.15
CA ARG A 232 22.24 5.10 4.64
C ARG A 232 22.56 5.62 3.24
N ALA A 233 21.61 5.49 2.31
CA ALA A 233 21.78 5.89 0.91
C ALA A 233 22.03 7.40 0.73
N ASN A 234 21.39 8.23 1.57
CA ASN A 234 21.61 9.67 1.59
C ASN A 234 23.00 10.04 2.10
N ARG A 235 23.52 9.31 3.11
CA ARG A 235 24.84 9.57 3.69
C ARG A 235 25.99 9.09 2.81
N ASP A 236 25.88 7.90 2.23
CA ASP A 236 26.92 7.34 1.37
C ASP A 236 26.89 7.86 -0.08
N GLY A 237 25.88 8.69 -0.41
CA GLY A 237 25.72 9.32 -1.71
C GLY A 237 25.08 8.43 -2.78
N SER A 238 24.75 7.17 -2.47
CA SER A 238 24.13 6.25 -3.42
C SER A 238 22.69 6.61 -3.79
N LEU A 239 22.01 7.42 -2.96
CA LEU A 239 20.63 7.85 -3.19
C LEU A 239 20.44 8.51 -4.57
N ALA A 240 21.42 9.28 -5.04
CA ALA A 240 21.34 9.97 -6.33
C ALA A 240 21.13 8.99 -7.51
N ALA A 241 21.79 7.81 -7.46
CA ALA A 241 21.61 6.79 -8.50
C ALA A 241 20.21 6.16 -8.47
N PHE A 242 19.62 6.03 -7.28
CA PHE A 242 18.26 5.49 -7.14
C PHE A 242 17.16 6.48 -7.55
N LEU A 243 17.44 7.79 -7.45
CA LEU A 243 16.55 8.86 -7.93
C LEU A 243 16.59 9.02 -9.46
N SER A 244 17.60 8.43 -10.12
CA SER A 244 17.78 8.45 -11.57
C SER A 244 17.95 7.03 -12.13
N PRO A 245 16.90 6.18 -12.07
CA PRO A 245 16.98 4.84 -12.65
C PRO A 245 17.19 4.91 -14.17
N ASP A 246 17.93 3.92 -14.68
CA ASP A 246 18.20 3.75 -16.11
C ASP A 246 16.94 3.28 -16.86
N LEU A 247 16.08 4.23 -17.21
CA LEU A 247 14.85 4.01 -17.96
C LEU A 247 15.03 4.47 -19.40
N SER A 248 14.53 3.69 -20.36
CA SER A 248 14.39 4.19 -21.73
C SER A 248 13.46 5.41 -21.76
N PRO A 249 13.55 6.29 -22.78
CA PRO A 249 12.69 7.47 -22.86
C PRO A 249 11.19 7.16 -22.74
N SER A 250 10.71 6.08 -23.36
CA SER A 250 9.31 5.65 -23.27
C SER A 250 8.91 5.18 -21.87
N GLU A 251 9.80 4.45 -21.19
CA GLU A 251 9.55 3.98 -19.82
C GLU A 251 9.56 5.13 -18.83
N ARG A 252 10.42 6.13 -19.06
CA ARG A 252 10.46 7.35 -18.27
C ARG A 252 9.16 8.16 -18.43
N THR A 253 8.67 8.34 -19.66
CA THR A 253 7.37 8.96 -19.91
C THR A 253 6.21 8.20 -19.27
N GLN A 254 6.24 6.86 -19.27
CA GLN A 254 5.22 6.07 -18.56
C GLN A 254 5.33 6.27 -17.03
N ALA A 255 6.53 6.27 -16.47
CA ALA A 255 6.78 6.48 -15.04
C ALA A 255 6.43 7.90 -14.56
N GLU A 256 6.43 8.90 -15.43
CA GLU A 256 5.92 10.25 -15.14
C GLU A 256 4.39 10.25 -14.87
N VAL A 257 3.67 9.24 -15.40
CA VAL A 257 2.23 9.06 -15.15
C VAL A 257 1.97 8.10 -13.99
N GLU A 258 2.62 6.93 -14.01
CA GLU A 258 2.38 5.85 -13.06
C GLU A 258 3.13 6.01 -11.73
N GLY A 259 4.17 6.84 -11.70
CA GLY A 259 5.13 6.92 -10.62
C GLY A 259 6.22 5.84 -10.66
N TRP A 260 7.16 5.93 -9.72
CA TRP A 260 8.24 4.96 -9.55
C TRP A 260 8.47 4.67 -8.07
N ILE A 261 8.65 3.39 -7.73
CA ILE A 261 9.11 2.97 -6.42
C ILE A 261 10.61 3.24 -6.33
N LEU A 262 11.03 4.09 -5.40
CA LEU A 262 12.43 4.39 -5.16
C LEU A 262 13.19 3.10 -4.81
N GLY A 263 14.31 2.85 -5.50
CA GLY A 263 15.12 1.64 -5.34
C GLY A 263 14.88 0.54 -6.38
N VAL A 264 13.78 0.60 -7.14
CA VAL A 264 13.56 -0.34 -8.25
C VAL A 264 14.49 0.03 -9.40
N GLN A 265 15.25 -0.96 -9.88
CA GLN A 265 16.23 -0.77 -10.95
C GLN A 265 15.58 -0.50 -12.31
N GLY A 266 16.25 0.33 -13.11
CA GLY A 266 15.84 0.73 -14.45
C GLY A 266 16.12 -0.34 -15.53
N SER A 267 17.13 -1.16 -15.36
CA SER A 267 17.42 -2.27 -16.27
C SER A 267 17.01 -3.60 -15.64
N THR A 268 16.42 -4.48 -16.46
CA THR A 268 16.46 -5.92 -16.14
C THR A 268 17.86 -6.38 -16.54
N PRO A 269 18.61 -7.15 -15.73
CA PRO A 269 19.84 -7.75 -16.22
C PRO A 269 19.48 -8.62 -17.43
N SER A 270 19.93 -8.23 -18.62
CA SER A 270 19.94 -9.08 -19.80
C SER A 270 20.97 -10.18 -19.58
N LEU A 271 20.64 -11.17 -18.75
CA LEU A 271 21.41 -12.40 -18.68
C LEU A 271 20.89 -13.38 -19.73
N SER A 272 21.42 -13.20 -20.94
CA SER A 272 21.82 -14.34 -21.76
C SER A 272 22.76 -15.22 -20.93
N ARG A 273 22.21 -16.24 -20.26
CA ARG A 273 22.95 -17.42 -19.82
C ARG A 273 22.30 -18.65 -20.44
N ALA A 274 22.64 -18.88 -21.70
CA ALA A 274 22.70 -20.23 -22.21
C ALA A 274 23.79 -20.97 -21.41
N GLY A 275 23.36 -21.89 -20.56
CA GLY A 275 24.20 -22.86 -19.86
C GLY A 275 23.58 -24.25 -20.03
N PRO A 276 24.41 -25.31 -20.17
CA PRO A 276 24.05 -26.50 -20.94
C PRO A 276 23.05 -27.41 -20.22
N GLN A 277 22.05 -27.88 -20.96
CA GLN A 277 21.17 -28.96 -20.54
C GLN A 277 21.98 -30.25 -20.31
N ARG A 278 21.78 -30.89 -19.15
CA ARG A 278 22.16 -32.29 -18.90
C ARG A 278 20.90 -33.15 -18.67
N PRO A 279 20.95 -34.44 -19.04
CA PRO A 279 19.79 -35.19 -19.46
C PRO A 279 18.96 -35.73 -18.29
N LYS A 280 17.64 -35.84 -18.50
CA LYS A 280 16.71 -36.51 -17.58
C LYS A 280 16.90 -38.03 -17.68
N ALA A 281 17.25 -38.66 -16.57
CA ALA A 281 17.11 -40.10 -16.39
C ALA A 281 15.69 -40.43 -15.94
N SER A 282 15.07 -41.37 -16.64
CA SER A 282 13.77 -41.96 -16.36
C SER A 282 13.87 -43.03 -15.27
N THR A 283 13.02 -42.97 -14.26
CA THR A 283 12.60 -44.16 -13.53
C THR A 283 11.10 -44.08 -13.21
N VAL A 284 10.42 -45.14 -13.63
CA VAL A 284 8.99 -45.43 -13.47
C VAL A 284 8.76 -46.18 -12.14
N ALA A 285 7.54 -46.03 -11.60
CA ALA A 285 6.81 -46.88 -10.62
C ALA A 285 6.62 -46.22 -9.25
N THR A 286 5.48 -46.26 -8.55
CA THR A 286 4.11 -46.76 -8.79
C THR A 286 3.22 -46.08 -7.74
N ARG A 287 1.93 -45.85 -8.06
CA ARG A 287 0.90 -45.31 -7.13
C ARG A 287 0.68 -46.22 -5.92
N PRO A 288 0.10 -45.68 -4.84
CA PRO A 288 -1.30 -46.01 -4.58
C PRO A 288 -2.21 -44.78 -4.49
N THR A 289 -3.41 -44.98 -5.01
CA THR A 289 -4.58 -44.11 -4.97
C THR A 289 -5.20 -44.00 -3.58
N LEU A 290 -5.71 -42.82 -3.21
CA LEU A 290 -6.98 -42.61 -2.49
C LEU A 290 -7.49 -41.17 -2.72
N ASN A 291 -8.56 -41.05 -3.52
CA ASN A 291 -9.75 -40.15 -3.48
C ASN A 291 -9.59 -38.69 -3.02
N ALA A 292 -9.84 -37.68 -3.86
CA ALA A 292 -11.13 -36.95 -4.05
C ALA A 292 -11.67 -36.37 -2.72
N SER A 293 -11.95 -35.07 -2.53
CA SER A 293 -12.30 -33.96 -3.41
C SER A 293 -12.34 -32.67 -2.57
N ASP A 294 -11.84 -31.53 -3.07
CA ASP A 294 -12.45 -30.25 -2.72
C ASP A 294 -12.36 -29.30 -3.91
N SER A 295 -13.33 -29.48 -4.81
CA SER A 295 -13.68 -28.55 -5.87
C SER A 295 -14.07 -27.20 -5.24
N GLY A 296 -13.67 -26.09 -5.87
CA GLY A 296 -14.12 -24.73 -5.52
C GLY A 296 -15.64 -24.61 -5.57
N SER A 297 -16.30 -24.97 -4.47
CA SER A 297 -17.74 -24.96 -4.32
C SER A 297 -18.19 -23.54 -3.99
N THR A 298 -19.07 -23.02 -4.83
CA THR A 298 -19.80 -21.78 -4.58
C THR A 298 -20.61 -21.96 -3.31
N LYS A 299 -20.35 -21.15 -2.27
CA LYS A 299 -21.11 -21.24 -1.02
C LYS A 299 -22.42 -20.47 -1.17
N VAL A 300 -23.49 -20.96 -0.55
CA VAL A 300 -24.84 -20.35 -0.65
C VAL A 300 -25.36 -20.08 0.76
N CYS A 301 -25.95 -18.90 0.99
CA CYS A 301 -26.62 -18.58 2.24
C CYS A 301 -27.85 -19.51 2.41
N PRO A 302 -27.94 -20.29 3.49
CA PRO A 302 -29.06 -21.22 3.68
C PRO A 302 -30.38 -20.52 3.97
N GLU A 303 -30.35 -19.23 4.30
CA GLU A 303 -31.55 -18.46 4.65
C GLU A 303 -32.22 -17.84 3.41
N CYS A 304 -31.45 -17.15 2.57
CA CYS A 304 -31.98 -16.39 1.43
C CYS A 304 -31.51 -16.90 0.06
N GLY A 305 -30.64 -17.91 0.01
CA GLY A 305 -30.12 -18.45 -1.25
C GLY A 305 -29.04 -17.58 -1.92
N HIS A 306 -28.52 -16.55 -1.25
CA HIS A 306 -27.46 -15.70 -1.80
C HIS A 306 -26.18 -16.49 -2.08
N VAL A 307 -25.63 -16.34 -3.29
CA VAL A 307 -24.52 -17.16 -3.80
C VAL A 307 -23.20 -16.38 -3.72
N PHE A 308 -22.22 -16.90 -2.96
CA PHE A 308 -20.92 -16.28 -2.74
C PHE A 308 -19.89 -16.77 -3.77
N ARG A 309 -19.25 -15.83 -4.47
CA ARG A 309 -18.15 -16.13 -5.42
C ARG A 309 -16.84 -16.32 -4.64
N GLY A 310 -16.64 -17.53 -4.12
CA GLY A 310 -15.42 -17.94 -3.41
C GLY A 310 -15.71 -19.03 -2.38
N GLY A 311 -14.76 -19.94 -2.16
CA GLY A 311 -14.93 -21.09 -1.26
C GLY A 311 -14.79 -20.76 0.23
N THR A 312 -14.64 -19.49 0.61
CA THR A 312 -14.35 -19.09 2.00
C THR A 312 -15.61 -18.66 2.75
N TRP A 313 -15.64 -18.92 4.06
CA TRP A 313 -16.78 -18.59 4.93
C TRP A 313 -16.89 -17.08 5.26
N GLY A 314 -15.87 -16.28 4.92
CA GLY A 314 -15.85 -14.83 5.23
C GLY A 314 -16.99 -14.04 4.58
N GLY A 315 -17.44 -14.46 3.39
CA GLY A 315 -18.58 -13.83 2.72
C GLY A 315 -19.91 -14.08 3.45
N ILE A 316 -20.12 -15.28 3.98
CA ILE A 316 -21.36 -15.65 4.68
C ILE A 316 -21.46 -14.94 6.03
N ASP A 317 -20.33 -14.77 6.75
CA ASP A 317 -20.28 -14.05 8.03
C ASP A 317 -20.76 -12.60 7.88
N ALA A 318 -20.13 -11.84 6.99
CA ALA A 318 -20.47 -10.45 6.75
C ALA A 318 -21.93 -10.30 6.26
N HIS A 319 -22.36 -11.18 5.37
CA HIS A 319 -23.73 -11.19 4.86
C HIS A 319 -24.77 -11.47 5.95
N TRP A 320 -24.52 -12.41 6.88
CA TRP A 320 -25.45 -12.71 7.97
C TRP A 320 -25.67 -11.50 8.87
N LYS A 321 -24.58 -10.84 9.27
CA LYS A 321 -24.62 -9.66 10.14
C LYS A 321 -25.37 -8.49 9.49
N ALA A 322 -25.22 -8.33 8.18
CA ALA A 322 -25.85 -7.24 7.43
C ALA A 322 -27.33 -7.49 7.09
N VAL A 323 -27.72 -8.73 6.78
CA VAL A 323 -29.03 -9.03 6.17
C VAL A 323 -29.96 -9.82 7.09
N HIS A 324 -29.42 -10.59 8.04
CA HIS A 324 -30.18 -11.55 8.85
C HIS A 324 -30.04 -11.36 10.36
N GLY A 325 -29.39 -10.28 10.82
CA GLY A 325 -29.22 -9.98 12.24
C GLY A 325 -30.54 -9.89 13.02
N GLN A 326 -31.64 -9.47 12.38
CA GLN A 326 -32.98 -9.48 12.98
C GLN A 326 -33.67 -10.85 13.04
N ILE A 327 -33.20 -11.85 12.27
CA ILE A 327 -33.79 -13.20 12.26
C ILE A 327 -33.25 -14.00 13.44
N MET A 328 -31.92 -13.98 13.62
CA MET A 328 -31.26 -14.67 14.72
C MET A 328 -29.89 -14.02 14.97
N PRO A 329 -29.53 -13.72 16.23
CA PRO A 329 -28.21 -13.20 16.57
C PRO A 329 -27.09 -14.06 15.98
N TYR A 330 -26.05 -13.40 15.48
CA TYR A 330 -24.96 -14.05 14.73
C TYR A 330 -24.32 -15.20 15.52
N GLU A 331 -24.11 -15.01 16.82
CA GLU A 331 -23.48 -15.97 17.73
C GLU A 331 -24.28 -17.28 17.83
N VAL A 332 -25.59 -17.22 17.62
CA VAL A 332 -26.51 -18.36 17.66
C VAL A 332 -26.69 -18.98 16.27
N ALA A 333 -26.73 -18.17 15.22
CA ALA A 333 -26.91 -18.63 13.85
C ALA A 333 -25.65 -19.27 13.27
N TRP A 334 -24.46 -18.77 13.62
CA TRP A 334 -23.20 -19.17 13.01
C TRP A 334 -22.84 -20.66 13.16
N PRO A 335 -23.06 -21.31 14.32
CA PRO A 335 -22.88 -22.77 14.44
C PRO A 335 -23.83 -23.57 13.53
N ILE A 336 -25.07 -23.10 13.34
CA ILE A 336 -26.09 -23.78 12.50
C ILE A 336 -25.69 -23.69 11.02
N ILE A 337 -25.27 -22.51 10.57
CA ILE A 337 -24.85 -22.26 9.19
C ILE A 337 -23.61 -23.07 8.82
N LYS A 338 -22.61 -23.15 9.72
CA LYS A 338 -21.40 -23.97 9.51
C LYS A 338 -21.69 -25.46 9.44
N ALA A 339 -22.75 -25.92 10.10
CA ALA A 339 -23.24 -27.30 10.01
C ALA A 339 -24.13 -27.54 8.77
N GLY A 340 -24.32 -26.54 7.91
CA GLY A 340 -25.18 -26.62 6.72
C GLY A 340 -26.68 -26.48 6.99
N GLY A 341 -27.08 -26.08 8.20
CA GLY A 341 -28.47 -25.88 8.59
C GLY A 341 -29.01 -24.49 8.23
N LYS A 342 -30.34 -24.39 8.11
CA LYS A 342 -31.08 -23.12 7.96
C LYS A 342 -31.49 -22.59 9.34
N PRO A 343 -31.02 -21.40 9.78
CA PRO A 343 -31.32 -20.89 11.12
C PRO A 343 -32.80 -20.64 11.38
N SER A 344 -33.60 -20.24 10.39
CA SER A 344 -35.06 -20.07 10.57
C SER A 344 -35.85 -21.37 10.75
N ALA A 345 -35.21 -22.54 10.59
CA ALA A 345 -35.88 -23.84 10.64
C ALA A 345 -35.68 -24.56 11.99
N LYS A 346 -35.14 -23.87 13.00
CA LYS A 346 -34.93 -24.37 14.36
C LYS A 346 -35.70 -23.58 15.39
#